data_AF-A0A1C3XRT7-F1
#
_entry.id   AF-A0A1C3XRT7-F1
#
_cell.length_a   1.000
_cell.length_b   1.000
_cell.length_c   1.000
_cell.angle_alpha   90.00
_cell.angle_beta   90.00
_cell.angle_gamma   90.00
#
_symmetry.space_group_name_H-M   'P 1'
#
loop_
_entity.id
_entity.type
_entity.pdbx_description
1 polymer ?
#
loop_
_entity_poly.entity_id
_entity_poly.type
_entity_poly.pdbx_seq_one_letter_code
_entity_poly.pdbx_strand_id
1 'polypeptide(L)' 'MTTRQYARLLSHRIADIGLDPHLFGTHSLRRTKATLIYRRTGNLRAVQLLLGHTKIESTVRYLGIEVDDALAIAEQVDV' A
#
# COMPACT_ATOMS: atom_id res chain seq x y z
N MET A 1 21.54 8.72 -1.60
CA MET A 1 20.95 7.71 -2.50
C MET A 1 19.82 8.37 -3.29
N THR A 2 19.91 8.39 -4.62
CA THR A 2 18.85 8.98 -5.47
C THR A 2 17.70 8.01 -5.66
N THR A 3 16.52 8.50 -6.06
CA THR A 3 15.36 7.66 -6.38
C THR A 3 15.68 6.61 -7.45
N ARG A 4 16.54 6.96 -8.42
CA ARG A 4 17.00 6.02 -9.47
C ARG A 4 17.94 4.97 -8.92
N GLN A 5 18.86 5.33 -8.02
CA GLN A 5 19.74 4.36 -7.36
C GLN A 5 18.94 3.39 -6.50
N TYR A 6 17.97 3.90 -5.75
CA TYR A 6 17.08 3.06 -4.95
C TYR A 6 16.27 2.12 -5.84
N ALA A 7 15.66 2.62 -6.92
CA ALA A 7 14.92 1.78 -7.86
C ALA A 7 15.79 0.67 -8.47
N ARG A 8 17.03 0.98 -8.88
CA ARG A 8 17.97 -0.02 -9.42
C ARG A 8 18.33 -1.10 -8.41
N LEU A 9 18.65 -0.71 -7.17
CA LEU A 9 18.94 -1.66 -6.10
C LEU A 9 17.74 -2.57 -5.83
N LEU A 10 16.54 -1.99 -5.84
CA LEU A 10 15.31 -2.72 -5.60
C LEU A 10 15.03 -3.70 -6.74
N SER A 11 15.19 -3.27 -8.00
CA SER A 11 15.06 -4.15 -9.16
C SER A 11 16.01 -5.34 -9.11
N HIS A 12 17.27 -5.14 -8.70
CA HIS A 12 18.21 -6.24 -8.52
C HIS A 12 17.72 -7.25 -7.48
N ARG A 13 17.33 -6.78 -6.29
CA ARG A 13 16.83 -7.65 -5.21
C ARG A 13 15.56 -8.43 -5.60
N ILE A 14 14.68 -7.80 -6.38
CA ILE A 14 13.45 -8.43 -6.88
C ILE A 14 13.80 -9.53 -7.91
N ALA A 15 14.75 -9.28 -8.80
CA ALA A 15 15.23 -10.28 -9.74
C ALA A 15 15.93 -11.46 -9.04
N ASP A 16 16.71 -11.19 -7.98
CA ASP A 16 17.43 -12.21 -7.20
C ASP A 16 16.48 -13.23 -6.54
N ILE A 17 15.24 -12.82 -6.23
CA ILE A 17 14.20 -13.70 -5.67
C ILE A 17 13.27 -14.29 -6.74
N GLY A 18 13.59 -14.13 -8.03
CA GLY A 18 12.85 -14.70 -9.15
C GLY A 18 11.56 -13.98 -9.53
N LEU A 19 11.36 -12.74 -9.05
CA LEU A 19 10.20 -11.92 -9.41
C LEU A 19 10.54 -10.94 -10.54
N ASP A 20 9.54 -10.53 -11.32
CA ASP A 20 9.71 -9.55 -12.40
C ASP A 20 9.83 -8.10 -11.84
N PRO A 21 10.99 -7.44 -11.99
CA PRO A 21 11.19 -6.06 -11.54
C PRO A 21 10.24 -5.05 -12.17
N HIS A 22 9.66 -5.34 -13.34
CA HIS A 22 8.68 -4.47 -13.98
C HIS A 22 7.32 -4.49 -13.25
N LEU A 23 6.97 -5.61 -12.61
CA LEU A 23 5.74 -5.75 -11.82
C LEU A 23 5.93 -5.27 -10.37
N PHE A 24 7.12 -5.45 -9.81
CA PHE A 24 7.44 -5.17 -8.40
C PHE A 24 8.36 -3.96 -8.21
N GLY A 25 8.04 -2.85 -8.88
CA GLY A 25 8.74 -1.59 -8.71
C GLY A 25 8.44 -0.87 -7.38
N THR A 26 9.16 0.23 -7.14
CA THR A 26 9.03 1.06 -5.92
C THR A 26 7.59 1.55 -5.67
N HIS A 27 6.85 1.91 -6.73
CA HIS A 27 5.46 2.34 -6.62
C HIS A 27 4.51 1.17 -6.29
N SER A 28 4.71 0.01 -6.93
CA SER A 28 3.93 -1.20 -6.68
C SER A 28 4.06 -1.67 -5.23
N LEU A 29 5.28 -1.67 -4.70
CA LEU A 29 5.55 -2.02 -3.31
C LEU A 29 5.00 -1.00 -2.32
N ARG A 30 5.06 0.30 -2.65
CA ARG A 30 4.43 1.36 -1.84
C ARG A 30 2.92 1.12 -1.72
N ARG A 31 2.25 0.79 -2.82
CA ARG A 31 0.80 0.46 -2.81
C ARG A 31 0.50 -0.81 -2.02
N THR A 32 1.27 -1.86 -2.25
CA THR A 32 1.10 -3.17 -1.60
C THR A 32 1.24 -3.05 -0.08
N LYS A 33 2.30 -2.38 0.40
CA LYS A 33 2.53 -2.19 1.84
C LYS A 33 1.39 -1.43 2.50
N ALA A 34 0.91 -0.34 1.88
CA ALA A 34 -0.21 0.44 2.40
C ALA A 34 -1.50 -0.38 2.47
N THR A 35 -1.77 -1.19 1.45
CA THR A 35 -2.94 -2.08 1.40
C THR A 35 -2.89 -3.12 2.52
N LEU A 36 -1.73 -3.75 2.76
CA LEU A 36 -1.56 -4.73 3.84
C LEU A 36 -1.76 -4.11 5.23
N ILE A 37 -1.27 -2.88 5.45
CA ILE A 37 -1.48 -2.17 6.72
C ILE A 37 -2.97 -1.87 6.91
N TYR A 38 -3.65 -1.38 5.88
CA TYR A 38 -5.09 -1.11 5.96
C TYR A 38 -5.86 -2.39 6.30
N ARG A 39 -5.66 -3.48 5.55
CA ARG A 39 -6.34 -4.77 5.80
C ARG A 39 -6.12 -5.32 7.20
N ARG A 40 -4.95 -5.09 7.79
CA ARG A 40 -4.62 -5.61 9.14
C ARG A 40 -5.15 -4.73 10.27
N THR A 41 -5.36 -3.44 10.02
CA THR A 41 -5.62 -2.46 11.10
C THR A 41 -6.94 -1.73 10.98
N GLY A 42 -7.56 -1.72 9.80
CA GLY A 42 -8.71 -0.86 9.48
C GLY A 42 -8.41 0.65 9.53
N ASN A 43 -7.20 1.07 9.90
CA ASN A 43 -6.90 2.46 10.22
C ASN A 43 -6.50 3.25 8.98
N LEU A 44 -7.50 3.78 8.28
CA LEU A 44 -7.31 4.58 7.07
C LEU A 44 -6.50 5.87 7.33
N ARG A 45 -6.67 6.49 8.50
CA ARG A 45 -5.95 7.72 8.86
C ARG A 45 -4.46 7.47 9.05
N ALA A 46 -4.08 6.36 9.66
CA ALA A 46 -2.68 5.96 9.79
C ALA A 46 -2.04 5.74 8.42
N VAL A 47 -2.74 5.05 7.51
CA VAL A 47 -2.24 4.83 6.14
C VAL A 47 -2.12 6.13 5.35
N GLN A 48 -3.04 7.07 5.51
CA GLN A 48 -2.96 8.40 4.91
C GLN A 48 -1.67 9.13 5.32
N LEU A 49 -1.35 9.13 6.62
CA LEU A 49 -0.14 9.77 7.16
C LEU A 49 1.13 9.09 6.64
N LEU A 50 1.15 7.76 6.59
CA LEU A 50 2.28 6.99 6.05
C LEU A 50 2.53 7.26 4.56
N LEU A 51 1.47 7.50 3.78
CA LEU A 51 1.59 7.86 2.37
C LEU A 51 1.85 9.36 2.18
N GLY A 52 1.65 10.20 3.20
CA GLY A 52 1.76 11.65 3.06
C GLY A 52 0.69 12.24 2.13
N HIS A 53 -0.49 11.63 2.07
CA HIS A 53 -1.60 12.17 1.28
C HIS A 53 -2.30 13.30 2.04
N THR A 54 -2.40 14.47 1.41
CA THR A 54 -3.09 15.63 2.00
C THR A 54 -4.57 15.35 2.26
N LYS A 55 -5.22 14.64 1.34
CA LYS A 55 -6.65 14.33 1.33
C LYS A 55 -6.88 12.85 1.64
N ILE A 56 -7.87 12.54 2.46
CA ILE A 56 -8.18 11.15 2.82
C ILE A 56 -8.78 10.40 1.64
N GLU A 57 -9.52 11.11 0.78
CA GLU A 57 -10.11 10.65 -0.47
C GLU A 57 -9.04 10.14 -1.45
N SER A 58 -7.86 10.76 -1.45
CA SER A 58 -6.72 10.26 -2.23
C SER A 58 -6.26 8.89 -1.75
N THR A 59 -6.34 8.62 -0.44
CA THR A 59 -5.98 7.32 0.15
C THR A 59 -7.03 6.27 -0.16
N VAL A 60 -8.32 6.62 -0.07
CA VAL A 60 -9.44 5.76 -0.48
C VAL A 60 -9.27 5.32 -1.93
N ARG A 61 -9.09 6.28 -2.86
CA ARG A 61 -8.88 5.99 -4.28
C ARG A 61 -7.60 5.20 -4.55
N TYR A 62 -6.51 5.50 -3.83
CA TYR A 62 -5.23 4.83 -4.02
C TYR A 62 -5.28 3.36 -3.60
N LEU A 63 -6.00 3.06 -2.52
CA LEU A 63 -6.19 1.69 -2.04
C LEU A 63 -7.31 0.94 -2.78
N GLY A 64 -8.23 1.66 -3.42
CA GLY A 64 -9.41 1.07 -4.05
C GLY A 64 -10.38 0.52 -2.99
N ILE A 65 -10.59 1.29 -1.93
CA ILE A 65 -11.51 0.91 -0.85
C ILE A 65 -12.94 1.12 -1.34
N GLU A 66 -13.75 0.07 -1.24
CA GLU A 66 -15.16 0.06 -1.64
C GLU A 66 -16.08 -0.04 -0.41
N VAL A 67 -17.41 0.10 -0.62
CA VAL A 67 -18.40 -0.01 0.47
C VAL A 67 -18.32 -1.36 1.19
N ASP A 68 -17.98 -2.43 0.49
CA ASP A 68 -17.83 -3.78 1.04
C ASP A 68 -16.72 -3.87 2.11
N ASP A 69 -15.67 -3.03 2.01
CA ASP A 69 -14.62 -2.97 3.03
C ASP A 69 -15.15 -2.40 4.36
N ALA A 70 -16.13 -1.49 4.30
CA ALA A 70 -16.76 -0.94 5.50
C ALA A 70 -17.63 -1.99 6.21
N LEU A 71 -18.33 -2.85 5.43
CA LEU A 71 -19.12 -3.95 5.97
C LEU A 71 -18.22 -4.97 6.68
N ALA A 72 -17.12 -5.37 6.05
CA ALA A 72 -16.17 -6.31 6.63
C ALA A 72 -15.52 -5.80 7.92
N ILE A 73 -15.26 -4.49 8.04
CA ILE A 73 -14.77 -3.88 9.28
C ILE A 73 -15.85 -3.88 10.35
N ALA A 74 -17.11 -3.61 9.99
CA ALA A 74 -18.23 -3.61 10.95
C ALA A 74 -18.51 -5.01 11.50
N GLU A 75 -18.46 -6.06 10.68
CA GLU A 75 -18.64 -7.45 11.12
C GLU A 75 -17.57 -7.91 12.14
N GLN A 76 -16.38 -7.33 12.11
CA GLN A 76 -15.32 -7.63 13.09
C GLN A 76 -15.51 -6.94 14.44
N VAL A 77 -16.41 -5.95 14.51
CA VAL A 77 -16.74 -5.20 15.73
C VAL A 77 -18.14 -5.61 16.18
N ASP A 78 -18.25 -6.83 16.70
CA ASP A 78 -19.46 -7.27 17.40
C ASP A 78 -19.38 -6.76 18.85
N VAL A 79 -20.44 -6.10 19.33
CA VAL A 79 -20.57 -5.57 20.70
C VAL A 79 -21.60 -6.39 21.45
#